data_AF-A0A958KX10-F1
#
_entry.id   AF-A0A958KX10-F1
#
_cell.length_a   1.000
_cell.length_b   1.000
_cell.length_c   1.000
_cell.angle_alpha   90.00
_cell.angle_beta   90.00
_cell.angle_gamma   90.00
#
_symmetry.space_group_name_H-M   'P 1'
#
loop_
_entity.id
_entity.type
_entity.pdbx_description
1 polymer ?
#
loop_
_entity_poly.entity_id
_entity_poly.type
_entity_poly.pdbx_seq_one_letter_code
_entity_poly.pdbx_strand_id
1 'polypeptide(L)'
;MQSEQQNKNNILGQVLLLAAFSLCVYIVATIGISYRGKSAAILERAWKLDIQNLKLNNKLPAYWDDIRLIEKYTAKDDNKAETWMKDVYPPIEINPNGQHKLEILFISQSENGEQKAVIQHHIINIPTGDSVWEIGRTYDLK
;
A
#
# COMPACT_ATOMS: atom_id res chain seq x y z
N MET A 1 59.82 -13.13 1.54
CA MET A 1 58.75 -14.15 1.64
C MET A 1 57.69 -13.79 2.70
N GLN A 2 58.06 -13.45 3.95
CA GLN A 2 57.06 -13.09 4.98
C GLN A 2 56.20 -11.85 4.64
N SER A 3 56.76 -10.82 4.02
CA SER A 3 56.02 -9.60 3.62
C SER A 3 54.97 -9.83 2.53
N GLU A 4 55.22 -10.76 1.62
CA GLU A 4 54.29 -11.10 0.52
C GLU A 4 53.09 -11.90 1.02
N GLN A 5 53.32 -12.80 1.99
CA GLN A 5 52.29 -13.59 2.63
C GLN A 5 51.40 -12.71 3.55
N GLN A 6 52.00 -11.73 4.23
CA GLN A 6 51.26 -10.74 5.01
C GLN A 6 50.38 -9.84 4.12
N ASN A 7 50.86 -9.42 2.95
CA ASN A 7 50.08 -8.62 2.01
C ASN A 7 48.89 -9.42 1.43
N LYS A 8 49.10 -10.69 1.07
CA LYS A 8 48.02 -11.59 0.62
C LYS A 8 46.94 -11.76 1.69
N ASN A 9 47.32 -11.95 2.96
CA ASN A 9 46.38 -12.07 4.07
C ASN A 9 45.57 -10.77 4.29
N ASN A 10 46.20 -9.61 4.16
CA ASN A 10 45.52 -8.32 4.29
C ASN A 10 44.50 -8.09 3.17
N ILE A 11 44.85 -8.43 1.92
CA ILE A 11 43.95 -8.32 0.76
C ILE A 11 42.75 -9.28 0.94
N LEU A 12 43.01 -10.54 1.32
CA LEU A 12 41.95 -11.51 1.64
C LEU A 12 41.01 -11.00 2.73
N GLY A 13 41.54 -10.40 3.80
CA GLY A 13 40.74 -9.81 4.87
C GLY A 13 39.86 -8.65 4.40
N GLN A 14 40.38 -7.77 3.54
CA GLN A 14 39.62 -6.66 2.97
C GLN A 14 38.51 -7.13 2.02
N VAL A 15 38.80 -8.13 1.18
CA VAL A 15 37.80 -8.72 0.26
C VAL A 15 36.67 -9.39 1.05
N LEU A 16 37.00 -10.12 2.12
CA LEU A 16 35.99 -10.74 2.99
C LEU A 16 35.12 -9.71 3.71
N LEU A 17 35.70 -8.60 4.17
CA LEU A 17 34.95 -7.49 4.78
C LEU A 17 33.99 -6.84 3.80
N LEU A 18 34.43 -6.58 2.56
CA LEU A 18 33.56 -6.01 1.53
C LEU A 18 32.42 -6.97 1.17
N ALA A 19 32.71 -8.25 1.01
CA ALA A 19 31.69 -9.27 0.73
C ALA A 19 30.66 -9.36 1.87
N ALA A 20 31.11 -9.35 3.13
CA ALA A 20 30.23 -9.36 4.29
C ALA A 20 29.36 -8.10 4.36
N PHE A 21 29.93 -6.92 4.06
CA PHE A 21 29.17 -5.68 4.04
C PHE A 21 28.10 -5.68 2.93
N SER A 22 28.45 -6.09 1.72
CA SER A 22 27.49 -6.23 0.61
C SER A 22 26.37 -7.21 0.93
N LEU A 23 26.70 -8.34 1.57
CA LEU A 23 25.69 -9.31 2.01
C LEU A 23 24.77 -8.73 3.09
N CYS A 24 25.30 -8.00 4.06
CA CYS A 24 24.50 -7.31 5.07
C CYS A 24 23.55 -6.28 4.44
N VAL A 25 24.02 -5.45 3.51
CA VAL A 25 23.18 -4.48 2.80
C VAL A 25 22.07 -5.18 2.03
N TYR A 26 22.38 -6.28 1.34
CA TYR A 26 21.39 -7.08 0.61
C TYR A 26 20.33 -7.70 1.54
N ILE A 27 20.74 -8.28 2.67
CA ILE A 27 19.83 -8.87 3.65
C ILE A 27 18.92 -7.79 4.28
N VAL A 28 19.48 -6.64 4.67
CA VAL A 28 18.69 -5.54 5.24
C VAL A 28 17.70 -4.99 4.22
N ALA A 29 18.11 -4.84 2.95
CA ALA A 29 17.22 -4.40 1.87
C ALA A 29 16.06 -5.39 1.67
N THR A 30 16.34 -6.69 1.59
CA THR A 30 15.31 -7.72 1.32
C THR A 30 14.35 -7.94 2.49
N ILE A 31 14.83 -7.89 3.74
CA ILE A 31 13.98 -7.97 4.95
C ILE A 31 13.14 -6.71 5.10
N GLY A 32 13.73 -5.52 4.89
CA GLY A 32 13.02 -4.24 4.97
C GLY A 32 11.89 -4.11 3.94
N ILE A 33 12.10 -4.65 2.73
CA ILE A 33 11.07 -4.74 1.68
C ILE A 33 9.94 -5.71 2.09
N SER A 34 10.28 -6.86 2.70
CA SER A 34 9.29 -7.88 3.08
C SER A 34 8.32 -7.43 4.18
N TYR A 35 8.78 -6.60 5.13
CA TYR A 35 7.94 -6.16 6.25
C TYR A 35 7.03 -4.97 5.92
N ARG A 36 7.46 -4.04 5.04
CA ARG A 36 6.61 -2.93 4.59
C ARG A 36 5.44 -3.40 3.72
N GLY A 37 5.62 -4.47 2.94
CA GLY A 37 4.58 -4.98 2.03
C GLY A 37 3.49 -5.85 2.66
N LYS A 38 3.70 -6.45 3.83
CA LYS A 38 2.75 -7.45 4.37
C LYS A 38 1.37 -6.83 4.66
N SER A 39 1.32 -5.71 5.36
CA SER A 39 0.04 -5.06 5.73
C SER A 39 -0.69 -4.49 4.50
N ALA A 40 0.05 -3.93 3.53
CA ALA A 40 -0.49 -3.46 2.26
C ALA A 40 -1.12 -4.63 1.46
N ALA A 41 -0.41 -5.76 1.36
CA ALA A 41 -0.92 -6.94 0.65
C ALA A 41 -2.16 -7.57 1.32
N ILE A 42 -2.21 -7.56 2.66
CA ILE A 42 -3.41 -7.98 3.42
C ILE A 42 -4.57 -7.03 3.12
N LEU A 43 -4.33 -5.71 3.20
CA LEU A 43 -5.34 -4.69 2.90
C LEU A 43 -5.88 -4.82 1.48
N GLU A 44 -5.00 -4.92 0.47
CA GLU A 44 -5.39 -5.05 -0.93
C GLU A 44 -6.29 -6.27 -1.15
N ARG A 45 -5.90 -7.43 -0.58
CA ARG A 45 -6.71 -8.64 -0.68
C ARG A 45 -8.06 -8.49 0.03
N ALA A 46 -8.05 -7.99 1.26
CA ALA A 46 -9.27 -7.82 2.05
C ALA A 46 -10.24 -6.84 1.37
N TRP A 47 -9.72 -5.71 0.88
CA TRP A 47 -10.50 -4.71 0.17
C TRP A 47 -11.07 -5.26 -1.14
N LYS A 48 -10.27 -5.99 -1.93
CA LYS A 48 -10.75 -6.64 -3.16
C LYS A 48 -11.89 -7.60 -2.89
N LEU A 49 -11.76 -8.48 -1.89
CA LEU A 49 -12.81 -9.41 -1.50
C LEU A 49 -14.07 -8.69 -1.01
N ASP A 50 -13.89 -7.61 -0.25
CA ASP A 50 -14.99 -6.80 0.25
C ASP A 50 -15.79 -6.14 -0.89
N ILE A 51 -15.11 -5.47 -1.83
CA ILE A 51 -15.77 -4.87 -3.00
C ILE A 51 -16.47 -5.93 -3.86
N GLN A 52 -15.85 -7.10 -4.05
CA GLN A 52 -16.49 -8.23 -4.73
C GLN A 52 -17.77 -8.66 -4.02
N ASN A 53 -17.73 -8.82 -2.70
CA ASN A 53 -18.91 -9.16 -1.91
C ASN A 53 -19.99 -8.07 -2.00
N LEU A 54 -19.63 -6.80 -1.91
CA LEU A 54 -20.59 -5.69 -2.06
C LEU A 54 -21.22 -5.68 -3.46
N LYS A 55 -20.45 -5.97 -4.52
CA LYS A 55 -20.96 -6.08 -5.89
C LYS A 55 -21.94 -7.26 -6.03
N LEU A 56 -21.56 -8.45 -5.56
CA LEU A 56 -22.40 -9.65 -5.60
C LEU A 56 -23.72 -9.49 -4.83
N ASN A 57 -23.70 -8.71 -3.74
CA ASN A 57 -24.87 -8.45 -2.91
C ASN A 57 -25.64 -7.17 -3.31
N ASN A 58 -25.34 -6.56 -4.46
CA ASN A 58 -25.96 -5.32 -4.94
C ASN A 58 -25.96 -4.18 -3.89
N LYS A 59 -24.85 -4.03 -3.17
CA LYS A 59 -24.65 -2.98 -2.15
C LYS A 59 -23.86 -1.79 -2.67
N LEU A 60 -23.22 -1.91 -3.83
CA LEU A 60 -22.58 -0.78 -4.50
C LEU A 60 -23.61 -0.01 -5.32
N PRO A 61 -23.53 1.33 -5.35
CA PRO A 61 -24.41 2.14 -6.19
C PRO A 61 -24.06 1.98 -7.67
N ALA A 62 -25.01 2.28 -8.56
CA ALA A 62 -24.77 2.28 -10.01
C ALA A 62 -23.60 3.21 -10.42
N TYR A 63 -23.37 4.28 -9.67
CA TYR A 63 -22.26 5.22 -9.89
C TYR A 63 -20.87 4.55 -9.77
N TRP A 64 -20.77 3.39 -9.11
CA TRP A 64 -19.51 2.67 -8.94
C TRP A 64 -18.93 2.17 -10.28
N ASP A 65 -19.78 1.74 -11.21
CA ASP A 65 -19.34 1.32 -12.55
C ASP A 65 -19.18 2.52 -13.52
N ASP A 66 -19.43 3.75 -13.04
CA ASP A 66 -19.34 5.01 -13.82
C ASP A 66 -18.17 5.92 -13.35
N ILE A 67 -17.23 5.35 -12.60
CA ILE A 67 -16.05 6.06 -12.11
C ILE A 67 -15.07 6.31 -13.25
N ARG A 68 -14.78 7.58 -13.54
CA ARG A 68 -13.78 8.02 -14.52
C ARG A 68 -12.44 8.38 -13.89
N LEU A 69 -12.46 8.93 -12.69
CA LEU A 69 -11.28 9.46 -12.01
C LEU A 69 -11.20 8.88 -10.60
N ILE A 70 -9.99 8.59 -10.14
CA ILE A 70 -9.71 8.16 -8.78
C ILE A 70 -8.67 9.09 -8.18
N GLU A 71 -9.00 9.69 -7.05
CA GLU A 71 -8.08 10.49 -6.24
C GLU A 71 -7.89 9.81 -4.89
N LYS A 72 -6.64 9.77 -4.42
CA LYS A 72 -6.26 9.11 -3.17
C LYS A 72 -5.67 10.12 -2.21
N TYR A 73 -6.07 10.02 -0.95
CA TYR A 73 -5.67 10.91 0.12
C TYR A 73 -5.28 10.13 1.37
N THR A 74 -4.52 10.78 2.23
CA THR A 74 -4.28 10.34 3.59
C THR A 74 -4.48 11.50 4.55
N ALA A 75 -4.71 11.20 5.82
CA ALA A 75 -4.55 12.21 6.86
C ALA A 75 -3.09 12.72 6.86
N LYS A 76 -2.92 13.99 7.24
CA LYS A 76 -1.60 14.59 7.40
C LYS A 76 -0.80 13.80 8.44
N ASP A 77 0.47 13.54 8.14
CA ASP A 77 1.42 12.83 9.01
C ASP A 77 1.08 11.34 9.30
N ASP A 78 0.13 10.74 8.56
CA ASP A 78 -0.18 9.31 8.66
C ASP A 78 0.72 8.45 7.75
N ASN A 79 1.96 8.26 8.18
CA ASN A 79 3.00 7.53 7.43
C ASN A 79 2.60 6.09 7.05
N LYS A 80 1.76 5.44 7.86
CA LYS A 80 1.27 4.07 7.61
C LYS A 80 0.25 4.07 6.48
N ALA A 81 -0.75 4.95 6.55
CA ALA A 81 -1.71 5.13 5.48
C ALA A 81 -1.03 5.57 4.17
N GLU A 82 0.00 6.43 4.26
CA GLU A 82 0.75 6.88 3.08
C GLU A 82 1.47 5.71 2.39
N THR A 83 2.01 4.78 3.16
CA THR A 83 2.61 3.55 2.62
C THR A 83 1.56 2.72 1.87
N TRP A 84 0.40 2.48 2.47
CA TRP A 84 -0.69 1.75 1.82
C TRP A 84 -1.22 2.45 0.58
N MET A 85 -1.37 3.78 0.62
CA MET A 85 -1.84 4.56 -0.53
C MET A 85 -0.91 4.39 -1.74
N LYS A 86 0.39 4.24 -1.52
CA LYS A 86 1.39 4.03 -2.60
C LYS A 86 1.34 2.61 -3.13
N ASP A 87 1.19 1.63 -2.25
CA ASP A 87 1.40 0.22 -2.58
C ASP A 87 0.10 -0.54 -2.92
N VAL A 88 -1.07 -0.02 -2.53
CA VAL A 88 -2.38 -0.66 -2.72
C VAL A 88 -3.11 -0.07 -3.92
N TYR A 89 -3.53 -0.94 -4.83
CA TYR A 89 -4.35 -0.58 -5.98
C TYR A 89 -5.85 -0.75 -5.66
N PRO A 90 -6.68 0.30 -5.83
CA PRO A 90 -8.12 0.18 -5.66
C PRO A 90 -8.70 -0.88 -6.62
N PRO A 91 -9.54 -1.82 -6.15
CA PRO A 91 -10.15 -2.85 -6.98
C PRO A 91 -11.34 -2.29 -7.78
N ILE A 92 -11.08 -1.29 -8.61
CA ILE A 92 -12.09 -0.44 -9.26
C ILE A 92 -11.75 -0.30 -10.73
N GLU A 93 -12.73 -0.55 -11.58
CA GLU A 93 -12.61 -0.38 -13.03
C GLU A 93 -12.85 1.09 -13.38
N ILE A 94 -11.97 1.65 -14.21
CA ILE A 94 -12.12 3.03 -14.69
C ILE A 94 -12.89 3.00 -16.01
N ASN A 95 -13.98 3.76 -16.07
CA ASN A 95 -14.72 4.04 -17.29
C ASN A 95 -14.29 5.40 -17.86
N PRO A 96 -13.58 5.47 -19.00
CA PRO A 96 -13.14 6.74 -19.60
C PRO A 96 -14.28 7.71 -19.93
N ASN A 97 -15.49 7.18 -20.15
CA ASN A 97 -16.69 7.95 -20.45
C ASN A 97 -17.53 8.24 -19.19
N GLY A 98 -17.06 7.83 -18.02
CA GLY A 98 -17.79 7.98 -16.77
C GLY A 98 -17.96 9.44 -16.35
N GLN A 99 -18.95 9.71 -15.52
CA GLN A 99 -19.25 11.05 -15.01
C GLN A 99 -18.92 11.22 -13.53
N HIS A 100 -18.35 10.21 -12.89
CA HIS A 100 -18.07 10.24 -11.46
C HIS A 100 -16.58 10.19 -11.15
N LYS A 101 -16.20 10.89 -10.08
CA LYS A 101 -14.88 10.81 -9.45
C LYS A 101 -15.03 10.08 -8.13
N LEU A 102 -14.12 9.16 -7.85
CA LEU A 102 -14.01 8.53 -6.55
C LEU A 102 -12.83 9.12 -5.79
N GLU A 103 -13.09 9.70 -4.64
CA GLU A 103 -12.08 10.07 -3.66
C GLU A 103 -11.94 8.94 -2.63
N ILE A 104 -10.70 8.56 -2.33
CA ILE A 104 -10.37 7.49 -1.40
C ILE A 104 -9.46 8.03 -0.32
N LEU A 105 -9.93 8.06 0.92
CA LEU A 105 -9.12 8.44 2.08
C LEU A 105 -8.67 7.20 2.84
N PHE A 106 -7.36 7.04 2.96
CA PHE A 106 -6.73 6.01 3.80
C PHE A 106 -6.40 6.59 5.17
N ILE A 107 -6.76 5.87 6.23
CA ILE A 107 -6.47 6.22 7.62
C ILE A 107 -5.92 4.97 8.32
N SER A 108 -4.81 5.11 9.02
CA SER A 108 -4.30 4.07 9.90
C SER A 108 -4.87 4.24 11.30
N GLN A 109 -5.31 3.12 11.87
CA GLN A 109 -5.79 3.06 13.25
C GLN A 109 -5.04 1.95 13.98
N SER A 110 -4.83 2.16 15.27
CA SER A 110 -4.27 1.15 16.17
C SER A 110 -5.18 1.02 17.38
N GLU A 111 -5.73 -0.17 17.60
CA GLU A 111 -6.62 -0.47 18.72
C GLU A 111 -6.12 -1.74 19.41
N ASN A 112 -5.84 -1.67 20.72
CA ASN A 112 -5.32 -2.81 21.50
C ASN A 112 -4.03 -3.45 20.94
N GLY A 113 -3.17 -2.65 20.29
CA GLY A 113 -1.94 -3.12 19.64
C GLY A 113 -2.17 -3.74 18.25
N GLU A 114 -3.42 -3.75 17.77
CA GLU A 114 -3.80 -4.28 16.47
C GLU A 114 -3.90 -3.16 15.45
N GLN A 115 -3.24 -3.34 14.31
CA GLN A 115 -3.28 -2.36 13.23
C GLN A 115 -4.50 -2.61 12.34
N LYS A 116 -5.26 -1.53 12.11
CA LYS A 116 -6.42 -1.50 11.24
C LYS A 116 -6.23 -0.43 10.16
N ALA A 117 -6.77 -0.68 8.98
CA ALA A 117 -6.90 0.33 7.94
C ALA A 117 -8.36 0.73 7.83
N VAL A 118 -8.63 2.04 7.84
CA VAL A 118 -9.93 2.59 7.50
C VAL A 118 -9.81 3.19 6.10
N ILE A 119 -10.71 2.78 5.20
CA ILE A 119 -10.82 3.33 3.85
C ILE A 119 -12.20 3.99 3.73
N GLN A 120 -12.20 5.29 3.50
CA GLN A 120 -13.42 6.04 3.18
C GLN A 120 -13.46 6.27 1.67
N HIS A 121 -14.60 5.96 1.07
CA HIS A 121 -14.90 6.16 -0.35
C HIS A 121 -15.92 7.27 -0.45
N HIS A 122 -15.67 8.23 -1.33
CA HIS A 122 -16.58 9.34 -1.58
C HIS A 122 -16.74 9.54 -3.08
N ILE A 123 -17.96 9.37 -3.59
CA ILE A 123 -18.26 9.51 -5.02
C ILE A 123 -18.85 10.89 -5.27
N ILE A 124 -18.22 11.60 -6.20
CA ILE A 124 -18.58 12.96 -6.60
C ILE A 124 -19.02 12.93 -8.07
N ASN A 125 -20.18 13.53 -8.36
CA ASN A 125 -20.60 13.80 -9.73
C ASN A 125 -19.71 14.91 -10.31
N ILE A 126 -18.97 14.62 -11.39
CA ILE A 126 -18.00 15.56 -11.95
C ILE A 126 -18.69 16.81 -12.54
N PRO A 127 -19.79 16.69 -13.30
CA PRO A 127 -20.51 17.86 -13.81
C PRO A 127 -20.98 18.84 -12.73
N THR A 128 -21.57 18.35 -11.64
CA THR A 128 -22.18 19.22 -10.62
C THR A 128 -21.26 19.52 -9.44
N GLY A 129 -20.27 18.66 -9.19
CA GLY A 129 -19.43 18.70 -7.99
C GLY A 129 -20.10 18.12 -6.74
N ASP A 130 -21.30 17.57 -6.86
CA ASP A 130 -22.05 17.07 -5.71
C ASP A 130 -21.58 15.70 -5.26
N SER A 131 -21.55 15.51 -3.95
CA SER A 131 -21.45 14.20 -3.32
C SER A 131 -22.71 13.37 -3.59
N VAL A 132 -22.56 12.21 -4.22
CA VAL A 132 -23.69 11.32 -4.52
C VAL A 132 -23.70 10.05 -3.67
N TRP A 133 -22.56 9.67 -3.08
CA TRP A 133 -22.47 8.48 -2.25
C TRP A 133 -21.20 8.44 -1.39
N GLU A 134 -21.29 7.82 -0.21
CA GLU A 134 -20.16 7.62 0.69
C GLU A 134 -20.22 6.24 1.39
N ILE A 135 -19.05 5.64 1.64
CA ILE A 135 -18.95 4.49 2.55
C ILE A 135 -17.58 4.46 3.25
N GLY A 136 -17.59 4.18 4.56
CA GLY A 136 -16.39 3.84 5.33
C GLY A 136 -16.28 2.34 5.57
N ARG A 137 -15.09 1.78 5.38
CA ARG A 137 -14.78 0.37 5.68
C ARG A 137 -13.56 0.28 6.57
N THR A 138 -13.56 -0.67 7.50
CA THR A 138 -12.42 -0.95 8.39
C THR A 138 -11.93 -2.37 8.12
N TYR A 139 -10.62 -2.53 8.00
CA TYR A 139 -9.95 -3.79 7.70
C TYR A 139 -8.90 -4.10 8.76
N ASP A 140 -8.96 -5.30 9.33
CA ASP A 140 -7.94 -5.81 10.22
C ASP A 140 -6.73 -6.32 9.41
N LEU A 141 -5.50 -6.00 9.84
CA LEU A 141 -4.28 -6.23 9.07
C LEU A 141 -3.34 -7.30 9.68
N LYS A 142 -3.90 -8.26 10.41
CA LYS A 142 -3.15 -9.32 11.11
C LYS A 142 -2.71 -10.45 10.18
#